data_AF-A0A0S4LMA7-F1
#
_entry.id   AF-A0A0S4LMA7-F1
#
_cell.length_a   1.000
_cell.length_b   1.000
_cell.length_c   1.000
_cell.angle_alpha   90.00
_cell.angle_beta   90.00
_cell.angle_gamma   90.00
#
_symmetry.space_group_name_H-M   'P 1'
#
loop_
_entity.id
_entity.type
_entity.pdbx_description
1 polymer ?
#
loop_
_entity_poly.entity_id
_entity_poly.type
_entity_poly.pdbx_seq_one_letter_code
_entity_poly.pdbx_strand_id
1 'polypeptide(L)'
;MTKCTRCQGLMVEDHYLDFEGTYGHMWAKAHRCMNCGSVHDSVIEQHRLAKPQPALVLANGKLHDEADDCDEDAQPVVLRAA
;
A
#
# COMPACT_ATOMS: atom_id res chain seq x y z
N MET A 1 -0.59 -17.78 15.26
CA MET A 1 0.67 -17.84 14.48
C MET A 1 1.75 -17.15 15.32
N THR A 2 2.78 -17.84 15.81
CA THR A 2 3.77 -17.24 16.75
C THR A 2 5.08 -16.79 16.07
N LYS A 3 5.32 -17.22 14.82
CA LYS A 3 6.52 -16.91 14.05
C LYS A 3 6.18 -16.33 12.68
N CYS A 4 6.98 -15.36 12.25
CA CYS A 4 6.82 -14.69 10.96
C CYS A 4 7.16 -15.63 9.80
N THR A 5 6.30 -15.69 8.78
CA THR A 5 6.54 -16.50 7.57
C THR A 5 7.73 -16.02 6.74
N ARG A 6 8.09 -14.73 6.82
CA ARG A 6 9.20 -14.15 6.03
C ARG A 6 10.59 -14.37 6.65
N CYS A 7 10.71 -14.22 7.98
CA CYS A 7 12.02 -14.22 8.65
C CYS A 7 12.10 -15.16 9.87
N GLN A 8 11.02 -15.91 10.16
CA GLN A 8 10.87 -16.76 11.35
C GLN A 8 11.00 -16.00 12.69
N GLY A 9 11.02 -14.67 12.68
CA GLY A 9 11.09 -13.82 13.86
C GLY A 9 9.79 -13.79 14.67
N LEU A 10 9.87 -13.19 15.86
CA LEU A 10 8.75 -13.04 16.78
C LEU A 10 7.63 -12.21 16.16
N MET A 11 6.39 -12.67 16.32
CA MET A 11 5.19 -11.91 16.01
C MET A 11 4.48 -11.51 17.30
N VAL A 12 4.05 -10.25 17.36
CA VAL A 12 3.35 -9.68 18.51
C VAL A 12 2.02 -9.11 18.03
N GLU A 13 0.97 -9.29 18.83
CA GLU A 13 -0.33 -8.66 18.58
C GLU A 13 -0.21 -7.14 18.72
N ASP A 14 -0.77 -6.44 17.74
CA ASP A 14 -0.74 -4.99 17.61
C ASP A 14 -2.11 -4.49 17.10
N HIS A 15 -2.44 -3.24 17.40
CA HIS A 15 -3.74 -2.64 17.09
C HIS A 15 -3.58 -1.56 16.02
N TYR A 16 -4.26 -1.76 14.89
CA TYR A 16 -4.24 -0.85 13.75
C TYR A 16 -5.53 -0.05 13.72
N LEU A 17 -5.41 1.23 13.37
CA LEU A 17 -6.56 2.08 13.15
C LEU A 17 -6.93 2.06 11.66
N ASP A 18 -8.17 1.71 11.35
CA ASP A 18 -8.74 1.86 10.01
C ASP A 18 -9.52 3.19 9.95
N PHE A 19 -8.98 4.16 9.22
CA PHE A 19 -9.59 5.48 9.04
C PHE A 19 -10.69 5.48 7.97
N GLU A 20 -10.69 4.51 7.06
CA GLU A 20 -11.68 4.39 5.98
C GLU A 20 -12.77 3.35 6.27
N GLY A 21 -12.64 2.64 7.40
CA GLY A 21 -13.56 1.61 7.86
C GLY A 21 -14.97 2.13 8.17
N THR A 22 -15.95 1.23 8.06
CA THR A 22 -17.35 1.53 8.44
C THR A 22 -17.44 1.89 9.93
N TYR A 23 -18.28 2.89 10.25
CA TYR A 23 -18.49 3.38 11.61
C TYR A 23 -18.69 2.22 12.60
N GLY A 24 -17.80 2.12 13.60
CA GLY A 24 -17.84 1.10 14.66
C GLY A 24 -16.74 0.03 14.59
N HIS A 25 -16.00 -0.10 13.49
CA HIS A 25 -14.87 -1.03 13.33
C HIS A 25 -13.55 -0.31 13.00
N MET A 26 -13.25 0.77 13.72
CA MET A 26 -12.01 1.54 13.48
C MET A 26 -10.74 0.86 14.00
N TRP A 27 -10.85 -0.24 14.75
CA TRP A 27 -9.70 -0.93 15.34
C TRP A 27 -9.62 -2.37 14.84
N ALA A 28 -8.50 -2.70 14.20
CA ALA A 28 -8.18 -4.04 13.73
C ALA A 28 -7.03 -4.62 14.54
N LYS A 29 -7.14 -5.90 14.92
CA LYS A 29 -6.06 -6.64 15.56
C LYS A 29 -5.26 -7.38 14.51
N ALA A 30 -3.95 -7.15 14.48
CA ALA A 30 -3.05 -7.86 13.59
C ALA A 30 -1.76 -8.26 14.32
N HIS A 31 -1.00 -9.17 13.73
CA HIS A 31 0.29 -9.58 14.25
C HIS A 31 1.41 -8.92 13.45
N ARG A 32 2.26 -8.13 14.11
CA ARG A 32 3.44 -7.50 13.51
C ARG A 32 4.69 -8.28 13.86
N CYS A 33 5.54 -8.54 12.88
CA CYS A 33 6.86 -9.08 13.13
C CYS A 33 7.81 -7.98 13.61
N MET A 34 8.46 -8.19 14.76
CA MET A 34 9.41 -7.23 15.32
C MET A 34 10.74 -7.16 14.57
N ASN A 35 11.07 -8.18 13.77
CA ASN A 35 12.33 -8.23 13.02
C ASN A 35 12.22 -7.61 11.62
N CYS A 36 11.16 -7.94 10.86
CA CYS A 36 11.03 -7.52 9.45
C CYS A 36 9.83 -6.63 9.16
N GLY A 37 8.99 -6.34 10.16
CA GLY A 37 7.81 -5.48 9.99
C GLY A 37 6.65 -6.10 9.22
N SER A 38 6.73 -7.37 8.82
CA SER A 38 5.60 -8.06 8.17
C SER A 38 4.38 -8.06 9.09
N VAL A 39 3.24 -7.63 8.58
CA VAL A 39 1.96 -7.63 9.28
C VAL A 39 1.11 -8.77 8.75
N HIS A 40 0.46 -9.50 9.66
CA HIS A 40 -0.50 -10.54 9.36
C HIS A 40 -1.82 -10.22 10.03
N ASP A 41 -2.84 -9.94 9.22
CA ASP A 41 -4.19 -9.62 9.66
C ASP A 41 -5.15 -10.62 9.00
N SER A 42 -5.86 -11.39 9.83
CA SER A 42 -6.74 -12.45 9.36
C SER A 42 -7.95 -11.93 8.56
N VAL A 43 -8.45 -10.73 8.88
CA VAL A 43 -9.58 -10.11 8.16
C VAL A 43 -9.11 -9.63 6.80
N ILE A 44 -7.95 -8.99 6.73
CA ILE A 44 -7.35 -8.56 5.46
C ILE A 44 -7.03 -9.76 4.58
N GLU A 45 -6.49 -10.85 5.14
CA GLU A 45 -6.25 -12.08 4.39
C GLU A 45 -7.55 -12.70 3.85
N GLN A 46 -8.59 -12.80 4.68
CA GLN A 46 -9.90 -13.29 4.24
C GLN A 46 -10.47 -12.45 3.10
N HIS A 47 -10.39 -11.12 3.21
CA HIS A 47 -10.84 -10.23 2.14
C HIS A 47 -10.02 -10.39 0.85
N ARG A 48 -8.71 -10.65 0.94
CA ARG A 48 -7.87 -10.94 -0.24
C ARG A 48 -8.23 -12.28 -0.90
N LEU A 49 -8.52 -13.30 -0.10
CA LEU A 49 -8.90 -14.63 -0.60
C LEU A 49 -10.31 -14.61 -1.22
N ALA A 50 -11.22 -13.79 -0.67
CA ALA A 50 -12.59 -13.66 -1.18
C ALA A 50 -12.69 -12.82 -2.45
N LYS A 51 -11.73 -11.92 -2.71
CA LYS A 51 -11.69 -11.15 -3.96
C LYS A 51 -11.07 -12.01 -5.08
N PRO A 52 -11.65 -12.02 -6.29
CA PRO A 52 -10.97 -12.60 -7.44
C PRO A 52 -9.61 -11.93 -7.59
N GLN A 53 -8.56 -12.72 -7.78
CA GLN A 53 -7.19 -12.21 -7.90
C GLN A 53 -7.19 -11.11 -8.98
N PRO A 54 -6.62 -9.91 -8.71
CA PRO A 54 -6.49 -8.90 -9.74
C PRO A 54 -5.71 -9.54 -10.88
N ALA A 55 -6.34 -9.61 -12.06
CA ALA A 55 -5.71 -10.13 -13.24
C ALA A 55 -4.41 -9.34 -13.44
N LEU A 56 -3.27 -10.03 -13.41
CA LEU A 56 -1.99 -9.42 -13.72
C LEU A 56 -2.06 -8.97 -15.18
N VAL A 57 -2.28 -7.68 -15.41
CA VAL A 57 -2.20 -7.10 -16.74
C VAL A 57 -0.73 -7.10 -17.12
N LEU A 58 -0.34 -7.99 -18.04
CA LEU A 58 0.96 -7.86 -18.70
C LEU A 58 0.95 -6.51 -19.42
N ALA A 59 1.81 -5.59 -18.97
CA ALA A 59 2.11 -4.40 -19.73
C ALA A 59 2.80 -4.83 -21.04
N ASN A 60 2.02 -5.05 -22.09
CA ASN A 60 2.56 -5.13 -23.43
C ASN A 60 3.01 -3.73 -23.83
N GLY A 61 4.31 -3.48 -23.71
CA GLY A 61 4.92 -2.22 -24.13
C GLY A 61 4.78 -2.02 -25.64
N LYS A 62 3.97 -1.04 -26.04
CA LYS A 62 4.19 -0.26 -27.25
C LYS A 62 3.50 1.10 -27.09
N LEU A 63 4.22 2.06 -26.52
CA LEU A 63 3.86 3.47 -26.58
C LEU A 63 4.33 3.98 -27.96
N HIS A 64 3.39 4.27 -28.85
CA HIS A 64 3.61 5.05 -30.05
C HIS A 64 2.39 5.94 -30.19
N ASP A 65 2.40 7.05 -29.47
CA ASP A 65 1.55 8.18 -29.78
C ASP A 65 2.47 9.40 -29.81
N GLU A 66 2.46 10.03 -30.99
CA GLU A 66 3.29 11.13 -31.41
C GLU A 66 3.10 12.34 -30.48
N ALA A 67 4.16 13.11 -30.28
CA ALA A 67 4.15 14.34 -29.51
C ALA A 67 3.12 15.33 -30.05
N ASP A 68 2.07 15.57 -29.27
CA ASP A 68 1.22 16.76 -29.38
C ASP A 68 1.81 17.82 -28.45
N ASP A 69 2.35 18.86 -29.06
CA ASP A 69 2.97 20.02 -28.43
C ASP A 69 1.86 20.87 -27.79
N CYS A 70 1.88 21.03 -26.46
CA CYS A 70 0.99 21.94 -25.74
C CYS A 70 1.70 22.53 -24.50
N ASP A 71 2.33 23.68 -24.75
CA ASP A 71 2.63 24.83 -23.90
C ASP A 71 2.99 24.66 -22.41
N GLU A 72 4.20 25.12 -22.12
CA GLU A 72 4.94 25.12 -20.87
C GLU A 72 4.57 26.37 -20.02
N ASP A 73 3.73 26.23 -19.00
CA ASP A 73 3.56 27.25 -17.95
C ASP A 73 4.26 26.80 -16.66
N ALA A 74 5.59 26.77 -16.70
CA ALA A 74 6.41 26.73 -15.50
C ALA A 74 6.37 28.12 -14.84
N GLN A 75 5.70 28.27 -13.70
CA GLN A 75 5.90 29.47 -12.86
C GLN A 75 7.22 29.34 -12.09
N PRO A 76 8.25 30.18 -12.33
CA PRO A 76 9.43 30.17 -11.51
C PRO A 76 9.15 30.91 -10.19
N VAL A 77 9.28 30.21 -9.07
CA VAL A 77 9.33 30.83 -7.75
C VAL A 77 10.64 31.62 -7.62
N VAL A 78 10.59 32.92 -7.87
CA VAL A 78 11.72 33.82 -7.62
C VAL A 78 11.83 34.07 -6.12
N LEU A 79 12.83 33.42 -5.50
CA LEU A 79 13.28 33.70 -4.13
C LEU A 79 13.91 35.10 -4.09
N ARG A 80 13.41 35.94 -3.19
CA ARG A 80 13.81 37.34 -3.02
C ARG A 80 15.25 37.48 -2.52
N ALA A 81 15.93 38.49 -3.06
CA ALA A 81 17.31 38.87 -2.77
C ALA A 81 17.52 39.43 -1.35
N ALA A 82 18.76 39.29 -0.87
CA ALA A 82 19.44 40.19 0.06
C ALA A 82 20.75 40.66 -0.60
#